data_AF-A0A177CF77-F1
#
_entry.id   AF-A0A177CF77-F1
#
_cell.length_a   1.000
_cell.length_b   1.000
_cell.length_c   1.000
_cell.angle_alpha   90.00
_cell.angle_beta   90.00
_cell.angle_gamma   90.00
#
_symmetry.space_group_name_H-M   'P 1'
#
loop_
_entity.id
_entity.type
_entity.pdbx_description
1 polymer ?
#
loop_
_entity_poly.entity_id
_entity_poly.type
_entity_poly.pdbx_seq_one_letter_code
_entity_poly.pdbx_strand_id
1 'polypeptide(L)'
;MKGDSAPALVRQEIRTAPTERSIWTSVQDETTFRQAAVDLALATGECPWDAHTGLPPSPGAPRIDDYVQLSPPRSESRDQYILSEHIENRLANDLALLAASKEAVFSVTAACIEERADANGHLTGLKLWLAANEGVSEELKGSLAEIWHCQSASTSEGETVSNVFAKIVHLNRLRIYQRVRKAVGHPPIFREKGRTRTNPDDKLARAFMRMPKSRPQDKWKPPALCNELVRRGLSLNVKLLALLESLTVDEIEQGSDHVVRQLETIARDCFNVTTDNGRVPFKHLLGECELDAGLWLRNKYIGEVEKTGAYWRMAMSICRIHRQISGARPKDLPPVKLEIEGVQPYVSVINEPSIQGRPMPCYVHAEVQLITHLAQQEARREFEVSSTQKVITRRPRIIGASKSACFLCFLFLSCYGGPETPATHGRLLRTYVRLFSECILRWSGYGENTV
;
A
#
# COMPACT_ATOMS: atom_id res chain seq x y z
N MET A 1 -6.54 20.98 30.67
CA MET A 1 -6.15 21.97 29.65
C MET A 1 -6.82 21.57 28.35
N LYS A 2 -7.77 22.37 27.84
CA LYS A 2 -8.37 22.14 26.52
C LYS A 2 -7.27 22.45 25.50
N GLY A 3 -6.77 21.42 24.82
CA GLY A 3 -5.72 21.57 23.82
C GLY A 3 -6.23 22.41 22.65
N ASP A 4 -5.40 23.35 22.21
CA ASP A 4 -5.61 24.08 20.96
C ASP A 4 -5.82 23.07 19.83
N SER A 5 -7.01 23.11 19.23
CA SER A 5 -7.33 22.29 18.06
C SER A 5 -6.40 22.70 16.92
N ALA A 6 -5.59 21.76 16.43
CA ALA A 6 -4.85 21.95 15.19
C ALA A 6 -5.77 22.53 14.10
N PRO A 7 -5.29 23.46 13.26
CA PRO A 7 -6.11 24.07 12.21
C PRO A 7 -6.75 22.98 11.36
N ALA A 8 -8.06 23.09 11.14
CA ALA A 8 -8.81 22.11 10.38
C ALA A 8 -8.21 21.98 8.97
N LEU A 9 -7.87 20.76 8.58
CA LEU A 9 -7.28 20.48 7.28
C LEU A 9 -8.29 20.86 6.18
N VAL A 10 -7.92 21.79 5.29
CA VAL A 10 -8.77 22.20 4.17
C VAL A 10 -9.00 20.99 3.27
N ARG A 11 -10.25 20.71 2.90
CA ARG A 11 -10.61 19.56 2.04
C ARG A 11 -11.06 20.01 0.67
N GLN A 12 -10.80 19.18 -0.35
CA GLN A 12 -11.25 19.43 -1.72
C GLN A 12 -12.70 19.02 -1.92
N GLU A 13 -13.44 19.78 -2.71
CA GLU A 13 -14.76 19.36 -3.18
C GLU A 13 -14.65 18.18 -4.14
N ILE A 14 -15.56 17.22 -4.04
CA ILE A 14 -15.53 15.98 -4.84
C ILE A 14 -15.81 16.30 -6.32
N ARG A 15 -16.63 17.32 -6.59
CA ARG A 15 -16.90 17.81 -7.95
C ARG A 15 -15.76 18.71 -8.41
N THR A 16 -14.84 18.16 -9.21
CA THR A 16 -13.70 18.94 -9.74
C THR A 16 -13.96 19.57 -11.11
N ALA A 17 -15.14 19.36 -11.69
CA ALA A 17 -15.62 20.08 -12.88
C ALA A 17 -17.15 20.33 -12.85
N PRO A 18 -17.64 21.33 -13.61
CA PRO A 18 -19.07 21.53 -13.86
C PRO A 18 -19.72 20.32 -14.56
N THR A 19 -21.03 20.18 -14.44
CA THR A 19 -21.81 19.07 -15.03
C THR A 19 -21.58 18.95 -16.54
N GLU A 20 -21.47 20.07 -17.25
CA GLU A 20 -21.29 20.13 -18.71
C GLU A 20 -19.91 19.67 -19.17
N ARG A 21 -18.95 19.57 -18.23
CA ARG A 21 -17.57 19.11 -18.47
C ARG A 21 -17.24 17.87 -17.65
N SER A 22 -18.29 17.20 -17.17
CA SER A 22 -18.17 15.98 -16.40
C SER A 22 -17.91 14.78 -17.31
N ILE A 23 -17.18 13.80 -16.80
CA ILE A 23 -17.06 12.48 -17.44
C ILE A 23 -18.42 11.78 -17.61
N TRP A 24 -19.45 12.23 -16.89
CA TRP A 24 -20.82 11.73 -16.99
C TRP A 24 -21.64 12.35 -18.12
N THR A 25 -21.06 13.25 -18.94
CA THR A 25 -21.79 13.84 -20.08
C THR A 25 -22.08 12.84 -21.20
N SER A 26 -21.26 11.79 -21.34
CA SER A 26 -21.41 10.72 -22.34
C SER A 26 -22.07 9.43 -21.80
N VAL A 27 -22.14 9.27 -20.48
CA VAL A 27 -22.78 8.11 -19.83
C VAL A 27 -24.22 8.48 -19.47
N GLN A 28 -25.18 7.56 -19.66
CA GLN A 28 -26.47 7.63 -18.97
C GLN A 28 -26.16 7.92 -17.50
N ASP A 29 -26.74 8.99 -16.96
CA ASP A 29 -26.36 9.71 -15.73
C ASP A 29 -25.71 8.92 -14.56
N GLU A 30 -25.17 9.67 -13.60
CA GLU A 30 -24.52 9.14 -12.39
C GLU A 30 -25.28 7.99 -11.69
N THR A 31 -26.63 8.02 -11.74
CA THR A 31 -27.49 6.98 -11.14
C THR A 31 -27.32 5.65 -11.87
N THR A 32 -27.24 5.68 -13.20
CA THR A 32 -27.09 4.48 -14.03
C THR A 32 -25.77 3.78 -13.76
N PHE A 33 -24.65 4.53 -13.68
CA PHE A 33 -23.35 3.96 -13.30
C PHE A 33 -23.40 3.30 -11.93
N ARG A 34 -24.02 3.96 -10.95
CA ARG A 34 -24.16 3.41 -9.59
C ARG A 34 -24.96 2.11 -9.60
N GLN A 35 -26.06 2.07 -10.34
CA GLN A 35 -26.89 0.87 -10.46
C GLN A 35 -26.11 -0.28 -11.12
N ALA A 36 -25.39 -0.01 -12.22
CA ALA A 36 -24.56 -1.00 -12.88
C ALA A 36 -23.48 -1.59 -11.95
N ALA A 37 -22.83 -0.76 -11.12
CA ALA A 37 -21.86 -1.24 -10.15
C ALA A 37 -22.50 -2.08 -9.03
N VAL A 38 -23.72 -1.75 -8.60
CA VAL A 38 -24.49 -2.57 -7.64
C VAL A 38 -24.87 -3.91 -8.25
N ASP A 39 -25.40 -3.90 -9.47
CA ASP A 39 -25.81 -5.12 -10.18
C ASP A 39 -24.61 -6.04 -10.43
N LEU A 40 -23.48 -5.47 -10.83
CA LEU A 40 -22.22 -6.20 -11.00
C LEU A 40 -21.73 -6.80 -9.66
N ALA A 41 -21.81 -6.05 -8.57
CA ALA A 41 -21.43 -6.56 -7.24
C ALA A 41 -22.36 -7.72 -6.79
N LEU A 42 -23.66 -7.63 -7.06
CA LEU A 42 -24.61 -8.71 -6.75
C LEU A 42 -24.36 -9.96 -7.59
N ALA A 43 -24.14 -9.78 -8.90
CA ALA A 43 -23.90 -10.88 -9.83
C ALA A 43 -22.58 -11.65 -9.54
N THR A 44 -21.59 -10.97 -8.97
CA THR A 44 -20.22 -11.51 -8.78
C THR A 44 -19.90 -11.86 -7.33
N GLY A 45 -20.87 -11.78 -6.42
CA GLY A 45 -20.61 -11.96 -4.98
C GLY A 45 -19.56 -10.97 -4.45
N GLU A 46 -19.62 -9.73 -4.94
CA GLU A 46 -18.72 -8.60 -4.64
C GLU A 46 -17.29 -8.72 -5.19
N CYS A 47 -16.97 -9.73 -6.01
CA CYS A 47 -15.62 -9.91 -6.56
C CYS A 47 -15.64 -10.03 -8.10
N PRO A 48 -15.88 -8.94 -8.84
CA PRO A 48 -15.93 -9.01 -10.31
C PRO A 48 -14.62 -9.40 -10.98
N TRP A 49 -13.50 -9.20 -10.28
CA TRP A 49 -12.18 -9.52 -10.77
C TRP A 49 -11.48 -10.45 -9.78
N ASP A 50 -10.98 -11.58 -10.25
CA ASP A 50 -10.05 -12.38 -9.47
C ASP A 50 -8.62 -11.99 -9.87
N ALA A 51 -7.92 -11.35 -8.93
CA ALA A 51 -6.56 -10.88 -9.12
C ALA A 51 -5.54 -11.99 -9.48
N HIS A 52 -5.90 -13.27 -9.30
CA HIS A 52 -5.05 -14.41 -9.59
C HIS A 52 -5.33 -15.08 -10.93
N THR A 53 -6.58 -15.01 -11.42
CA THR A 53 -6.98 -15.66 -12.66
C THR A 53 -7.20 -14.68 -13.80
N GLY A 54 -7.26 -13.37 -13.52
CA GLY A 54 -7.86 -12.39 -14.44
C GLY A 54 -9.34 -12.71 -14.63
N LEU A 55 -10.09 -11.96 -15.43
CA LEU A 55 -11.39 -12.47 -15.90
C LEU A 55 -11.16 -13.86 -16.52
N PRO A 56 -11.92 -14.92 -16.14
CA PRO A 56 -11.96 -16.10 -16.97
C PRO A 56 -12.45 -15.62 -18.34
N PRO A 57 -11.68 -15.80 -19.43
CA PRO A 57 -12.18 -15.46 -20.74
C PRO A 57 -13.35 -16.41 -20.99
N SER A 58 -14.58 -15.89 -20.95
CA SER A 58 -15.64 -16.58 -21.69
C SER A 58 -15.16 -16.65 -23.14
N PRO A 59 -15.26 -17.79 -23.83
CA PRO A 59 -14.90 -17.87 -25.24
C PRO A 59 -15.66 -16.80 -26.02
N GLY A 60 -14.96 -15.78 -26.52
CA GLY A 60 -15.55 -14.64 -27.23
C GLY A 60 -15.83 -13.39 -26.38
N ALA A 61 -15.53 -13.38 -25.08
CA ALA A 61 -15.56 -12.14 -24.29
C ALA A 61 -14.26 -11.35 -24.51
N PRO A 62 -14.34 -10.05 -24.85
CA PRO A 62 -13.16 -9.18 -24.95
C PRO A 62 -12.36 -9.17 -23.65
N ARG A 63 -11.04 -9.29 -23.77
CA ARG A 63 -10.10 -9.13 -22.65
C ARG A 63 -10.16 -7.68 -22.17
N ILE A 64 -9.85 -7.41 -20.89
CA ILE A 64 -9.66 -6.00 -20.46
C ILE A 64 -8.64 -5.30 -21.35
N ASP A 65 -7.59 -6.01 -21.79
CA ASP A 65 -6.61 -5.51 -22.75
C ASP A 65 -7.25 -5.04 -24.08
N ASP A 66 -8.37 -5.63 -24.49
CA ASP A 66 -9.12 -5.25 -25.70
C ASP A 66 -9.93 -3.96 -25.48
N TYR A 67 -10.28 -3.62 -24.24
CA TYR A 67 -10.92 -2.34 -23.85
C TYR A 67 -9.91 -1.25 -23.47
N VAL A 68 -8.69 -1.62 -23.09
CA VAL A 68 -7.63 -0.71 -22.56
C VAL A 68 -6.76 -0.10 -23.67
N GLN A 69 -7.09 -0.33 -24.95
CA GLN A 69 -6.45 0.38 -26.07
C GLN A 69 -6.65 1.91 -26.08
N LEU A 70 -7.39 2.47 -25.12
CA LEU A 70 -7.54 3.91 -24.90
C LEU A 70 -6.40 4.55 -24.09
N SER A 71 -5.37 3.78 -23.70
CA SER A 71 -4.21 4.33 -22.99
C SER A 71 -3.54 5.43 -23.82
N PRO A 72 -3.44 6.68 -23.35
CA PRO A 72 -2.55 7.64 -24.00
C PRO A 72 -1.14 7.05 -24.04
N PRO A 73 -0.39 7.22 -25.14
CA PRO A 73 0.99 6.76 -25.20
C PRO A 73 1.76 7.40 -24.04
N ARG A 74 2.51 6.59 -23.30
CA ARG A 74 3.51 7.10 -22.35
C ARG A 74 4.41 8.07 -23.13
N SER A 75 4.22 9.37 -22.93
CA SER A 75 4.91 10.39 -23.75
C SER A 75 6.42 10.41 -23.45
N GLU A 76 6.82 9.92 -22.28
CA GLU A 76 8.22 9.76 -21.89
C GLU A 76 8.72 8.34 -22.20
N SER A 77 9.82 8.25 -22.95
CA SER A 77 10.51 6.97 -23.15
C SER A 77 11.01 6.42 -21.82
N ARG A 78 10.88 5.10 -21.61
CA ARG A 78 11.35 4.40 -20.41
C ARG A 78 12.84 4.63 -20.14
N ASP A 79 13.63 4.90 -21.18
CA ASP A 79 15.08 5.14 -21.10
C ASP A 79 15.44 6.50 -20.49
N GLN A 80 14.45 7.37 -20.28
CA GLN A 80 14.64 8.71 -19.73
C GLN A 80 14.64 8.74 -18.19
N TYR A 81 14.35 7.61 -17.55
CA TYR A 81 14.24 7.48 -16.10
C TYR A 81 15.55 7.00 -15.48
N ILE A 82 15.93 7.61 -14.37
CA ILE A 82 17.15 7.24 -13.63
C ILE A 82 16.85 6.06 -12.71
N LEU A 83 15.73 6.10 -11.99
CA LEU A 83 15.29 4.96 -11.20
C LEU A 83 14.83 3.84 -12.12
N SER A 84 15.25 2.61 -11.84
CA SER A 84 14.59 1.44 -12.43
C SER A 84 13.14 1.35 -11.94
N GLU A 85 12.25 0.84 -12.79
CA GLU A 85 10.84 0.59 -12.46
C GLU A 85 10.68 -0.27 -11.19
N HIS A 86 11.58 -1.25 -11.00
CA HIS A 86 11.61 -2.07 -9.80
C HIS A 86 11.89 -1.28 -8.51
N ILE A 87 12.84 -0.33 -8.54
CA ILE A 87 13.17 0.51 -7.39
C ILE A 87 12.01 1.44 -7.08
N GLU A 88 11.44 2.07 -8.10
CA GLU A 88 10.29 2.96 -7.94
C GLU A 88 9.10 2.22 -7.34
N ASN A 89 8.78 1.03 -7.88
CA ASN A 89 7.71 0.18 -7.37
C ASN A 89 7.95 -0.24 -5.92
N ARG A 90 9.19 -0.63 -5.58
CA ARG A 90 9.56 -0.98 -4.21
C ARG A 90 9.40 0.20 -3.25
N LEU A 91 9.91 1.37 -3.61
CA LEU A 91 9.81 2.58 -2.79
C LEU A 91 8.36 2.99 -2.59
N ALA A 92 7.58 3.08 -3.67
CA ALA A 92 6.18 3.49 -3.62
C ALA A 92 5.36 2.56 -2.70
N ASN A 93 5.46 1.24 -2.87
CA ASN A 93 4.73 0.28 -2.04
C ASN A 93 5.19 0.27 -0.57
N ASP A 94 6.51 0.33 -0.33
CA ASP A 94 7.06 0.30 1.02
C ASP A 94 6.69 1.57 1.80
N LEU A 95 6.85 2.75 1.17
CA LEU A 95 6.51 4.03 1.79
C LEU A 95 5.00 4.19 1.97
N ALA A 96 4.17 3.69 1.04
CA ALA A 96 2.73 3.62 1.27
C ALA A 96 2.42 2.79 2.53
N LEU A 97 2.99 1.59 2.67
CA LEU A 97 2.73 0.74 3.85
C LEU A 97 3.21 1.39 5.15
N LEU A 98 4.38 2.03 5.16
CA LEU A 98 4.92 2.74 6.32
C LEU A 98 4.07 3.95 6.71
N ALA A 99 3.54 4.67 5.72
CA ALA A 99 2.65 5.81 5.92
C ALA A 99 1.31 5.39 6.54
N ALA A 100 0.89 4.14 6.32
CA ALA A 100 -0.32 3.58 6.90
C ALA A 100 -0.09 3.15 8.36
N SER A 101 0.37 4.03 9.24
CA SER A 101 0.80 3.67 10.61
C SER A 101 -0.34 3.33 11.59
N LYS A 102 -1.60 3.65 11.24
CA LYS A 102 -2.79 3.44 12.09
C LYS A 102 -3.72 2.35 11.53
N GLU A 103 -4.71 1.95 12.33
CA GLU A 103 -5.77 1.04 11.88
C GLU A 103 -6.85 1.77 11.06
N ALA A 104 -7.72 0.98 10.45
CA ALA A 104 -8.96 1.37 9.78
C ALA A 104 -8.81 1.91 8.36
N VAL A 105 -9.96 2.24 7.76
CA VAL A 105 -10.06 2.79 6.41
C VAL A 105 -9.46 4.19 6.32
N PHE A 106 -9.33 4.90 7.44
CA PHE A 106 -8.78 6.25 7.52
C PHE A 106 -7.27 6.29 7.27
N SER A 107 -6.55 5.20 7.56
CA SER A 107 -5.10 5.06 7.37
C SER A 107 -4.75 4.33 6.06
N VAL A 108 -5.67 4.25 5.09
CA VAL A 108 -5.33 3.78 3.75
C VAL A 108 -4.56 4.89 3.04
N THR A 109 -3.44 4.49 2.45
CA THR A 109 -2.46 5.40 1.86
C THR A 109 -2.05 4.89 0.50
N ALA A 110 -1.89 5.81 -0.44
CA ALA A 110 -1.24 5.58 -1.72
C ALA A 110 -0.02 6.48 -1.83
N ALA A 111 0.98 6.02 -2.56
CA ALA A 111 2.25 6.72 -2.73
C ALA A 111 2.77 6.60 -4.16
N CYS A 112 3.46 7.63 -4.63
CA CYS A 112 4.24 7.57 -5.86
C CYS A 112 5.52 8.40 -5.73
N ILE A 113 6.50 8.14 -6.58
CA ILE A 113 7.81 8.79 -6.55
C ILE A 113 8.01 9.58 -7.83
N GLU A 114 8.23 10.89 -7.70
CA GLU A 114 8.71 11.76 -8.77
C GLU A 114 10.24 11.89 -8.61
N GLU A 115 10.99 11.67 -9.69
CA GLU A 115 12.44 11.87 -9.69
C GLU A 115 12.82 13.24 -10.25
N ARG A 116 13.83 13.85 -9.62
CA ARG A 116 14.40 15.13 -10.05
C ARG A 116 15.86 14.94 -10.42
N ALA A 117 16.22 15.36 -11.62
CA ALA A 117 17.55 15.26 -12.16
C ALA A 117 18.13 16.63 -12.52
N ASP A 118 19.45 16.76 -12.46
CA ASP A 118 20.15 17.91 -13.02
C ASP A 118 20.23 17.83 -14.56
N ALA A 119 20.79 18.87 -15.18
CA ALA A 119 20.97 18.92 -16.63
C ALA A 119 21.92 17.82 -17.18
N ASN A 120 22.73 17.20 -16.32
CA ASN A 120 23.64 16.11 -16.65
C ASN A 120 22.99 14.73 -16.47
N GLY A 121 21.72 14.68 -16.05
CA GLY A 121 21.01 13.43 -15.81
C GLY A 121 21.35 12.76 -14.47
N HIS A 122 21.98 13.45 -13.52
CA HIS A 122 22.19 12.91 -12.18
C HIS A 122 20.99 13.17 -11.29
N LEU A 123 20.59 12.16 -10.53
CA LEU A 123 19.50 12.28 -9.57
C LEU A 123 19.89 13.30 -8.48
N THR A 124 19.11 14.35 -8.29
CA THR A 124 19.34 15.38 -7.27
C THR A 124 18.36 15.27 -6.11
N GLY A 125 17.18 14.71 -6.35
CA GLY A 125 16.17 14.51 -5.32
C GLY A 125 15.07 13.56 -5.76
N LEU A 126 14.34 13.08 -4.78
CA LEU A 126 13.09 12.35 -4.93
C LEU A 126 11.98 13.17 -4.28
N LYS A 127 10.80 13.17 -4.89
CA LYS A 127 9.58 13.67 -4.27
C LYS A 127 8.60 12.52 -4.09
N LEU A 128 8.29 12.22 -2.83
CA LEU A 128 7.26 11.28 -2.43
C LEU A 128 5.93 12.02 -2.30
N TRP A 129 4.96 11.66 -3.13
CA TRP A 129 3.58 12.09 -2.95
C TRP A 129 2.83 11.03 -2.15
N LEU A 130 2.11 11.46 -1.11
CA LEU A 130 1.26 10.61 -0.28
C LEU A 130 -0.18 11.08 -0.32
N ALA A 131 -1.11 10.19 -0.62
CA ALA A 131 -2.53 10.43 -0.47
C ALA A 131 -3.10 9.56 0.65
N ALA A 132 -4.03 10.10 1.43
CA ALA A 132 -4.72 9.38 2.48
C ALA A 132 -6.13 9.94 2.70
N ASN A 133 -7.07 9.11 3.16
CA ASN A 133 -8.48 9.49 3.30
C ASN A 133 -8.72 10.68 4.26
N GLU A 134 -7.90 10.80 5.30
CA GLU A 134 -7.94 11.92 6.26
C GLU A 134 -6.82 12.94 6.06
N GLY A 135 -6.06 12.82 4.97
CA GLY A 135 -4.85 13.60 4.74
C GLY A 135 -3.63 13.01 5.45
N VAL A 136 -2.49 13.64 5.21
CA VAL A 136 -1.18 13.20 5.69
C VAL A 136 -0.66 14.26 6.67
N SER A 137 -0.41 13.88 7.92
CA SER A 137 0.07 14.81 8.95
C SER A 137 1.55 15.17 8.78
N GLU A 138 1.94 16.37 9.21
CA GLU A 138 3.34 16.81 9.19
C GLU A 138 4.23 15.92 10.08
N GLU A 139 3.72 15.43 11.21
CA GLU A 139 4.42 14.46 12.07
C GLU A 139 4.78 13.17 11.31
N LEU A 140 3.85 12.68 10.47
CA LEU A 140 4.09 11.49 9.64
C LEU A 140 5.14 11.78 8.56
N LYS A 141 5.06 12.94 7.90
CA LYS A 141 6.06 13.37 6.91
C LYS A 141 7.45 13.47 7.56
N GLY A 142 7.56 14.11 8.72
CA GLY A 142 8.80 14.21 9.49
C GLY A 142 9.37 12.84 9.85
N SER A 143 8.54 11.93 10.35
CA SER A 143 8.95 10.57 10.70
C SER A 143 9.49 9.78 9.49
N LEU A 144 8.84 9.89 8.32
CA LEU A 144 9.30 9.25 7.09
C LEU A 144 10.60 9.88 6.56
N ALA A 145 10.75 11.19 6.65
CA ALA A 145 11.98 11.89 6.29
C ALA A 145 13.13 11.45 7.20
N GLU A 146 12.90 11.31 8.51
CA GLU A 146 13.91 10.78 9.43
C GLU A 146 14.33 9.35 9.11
N ILE A 147 13.38 8.47 8.73
CA ILE A 147 13.68 7.10 8.28
C ILE A 147 14.60 7.12 7.06
N TRP A 148 14.35 8.03 6.11
CA TRP A 148 15.20 8.20 4.92
C TRP A 148 16.60 8.75 5.27
N HIS A 149 16.68 9.75 6.14
CA HIS A 149 17.94 10.43 6.47
C HIS A 149 18.83 9.68 7.47
N CYS A 150 18.28 8.72 8.21
CA CYS A 150 19.03 7.89 9.16
C CYS A 150 20.19 7.10 8.52
N GLN A 151 20.20 6.99 7.19
CA GLN A 151 21.21 6.27 6.42
C GLN A 151 22.60 6.93 6.49
N SER A 152 22.67 8.24 6.71
CA SER A 152 23.90 9.04 6.58
C SER A 152 24.82 9.01 7.82
N ALA A 153 24.37 8.42 8.94
CA ALA A 153 25.02 8.57 10.25
C ALA A 153 25.81 7.34 10.74
N SER A 154 25.72 6.18 10.07
CA SER A 154 26.24 4.90 10.58
C SER A 154 27.46 4.41 9.81
N THR A 155 28.39 3.75 10.53
CA THR A 155 29.68 3.29 9.99
C THR A 155 29.63 1.89 9.38
N SER A 156 28.64 1.07 9.76
CA SER A 156 28.45 -0.28 9.22
C SER A 156 27.02 -0.52 8.69
N GLU A 157 26.90 -1.34 7.64
CA GLU A 157 25.60 -1.63 7.00
C GLU A 157 24.58 -2.24 7.97
N GLY A 158 25.00 -3.18 8.83
CA GLY A 158 24.10 -3.83 9.79
C GLY A 158 23.56 -2.88 10.85
N GLU A 159 24.39 -1.91 11.27
CA GLU A 159 23.99 -0.85 12.19
C GLU A 159 23.01 0.11 11.53
N THR A 160 23.27 0.53 10.29
CA THR A 160 22.37 1.41 9.53
C THR A 160 20.98 0.78 9.39
N VAL A 161 20.89 -0.49 8.99
CA VAL A 161 19.61 -1.20 8.86
C VAL A 161 18.88 -1.29 10.19
N SER A 162 19.61 -1.54 11.29
CA SER A 162 19.00 -1.62 12.62
C SER A 162 18.46 -0.27 13.09
N ASN A 163 19.17 0.83 12.84
CA ASN A 163 18.73 2.18 13.19
C ASN A 163 17.48 2.61 12.40
N VAL A 164 17.46 2.31 11.11
CA VAL A 164 16.31 2.56 10.23
C VAL A 164 15.11 1.73 10.67
N PHE A 165 15.35 0.47 11.03
CA PHE A 165 14.31 -0.43 11.51
C PHE A 165 13.71 0.03 12.84
N ALA A 166 14.51 0.50 13.79
CA ALA A 166 14.03 1.05 15.05
C ALA A 166 13.06 2.21 14.83
N LYS A 167 13.41 3.15 13.93
CA LYS A 167 12.51 4.25 13.54
C LYS A 167 11.22 3.77 12.87
N ILE A 168 11.32 2.77 11.98
CA ILE A 168 10.14 2.15 11.34
C ILE A 168 9.21 1.52 12.40
N VAL A 169 9.77 0.76 13.35
CA VAL A 169 9.00 0.10 14.40
C VAL A 169 8.38 1.14 15.33
N HIS A 170 9.11 2.19 15.70
CA HIS A 170 8.55 3.27 16.51
C HIS A 170 7.35 3.93 15.84
N LEU A 171 7.44 4.25 14.54
CA LEU A 171 6.34 4.82 13.74
C LEU A 171 5.15 3.86 13.63
N ASN A 172 5.39 2.55 13.48
CA ASN A 172 4.36 1.55 13.17
C ASN A 172 3.98 0.65 14.35
N ARG A 173 4.39 0.97 15.58
CA ARG A 173 4.27 0.09 16.77
C ARG A 173 2.87 -0.47 16.99
N LEU A 174 1.86 0.40 16.93
CA LEU A 174 0.45 0.02 17.09
C LEU A 174 0.00 -0.94 15.99
N ARG A 175 0.35 -0.64 14.74
CA ARG A 175 -0.01 -1.50 13.61
C ARG A 175 0.70 -2.84 13.66
N ILE A 176 1.99 -2.88 14.01
CA ILE A 176 2.74 -4.12 14.21
C ILE A 176 2.06 -4.97 15.30
N TYR A 177 1.79 -4.39 16.46
CA TYR A 177 1.13 -5.09 17.56
C TYR A 177 -0.27 -5.62 17.17
N GLN A 178 -1.06 -4.84 16.42
CA GLN A 178 -2.34 -5.30 15.89
C GLN A 178 -2.22 -6.46 14.90
N ARG A 179 -1.19 -6.48 14.06
CA ARG A 179 -0.93 -7.60 13.14
C ARG A 179 -0.57 -8.86 13.93
N VAL A 180 0.25 -8.73 14.98
CA VAL A 180 0.56 -9.84 15.90
C VAL A 180 -0.72 -10.40 16.52
N ARG A 181 -1.58 -9.54 17.08
CA ARG A 181 -2.90 -9.94 17.60
C ARG A 181 -3.72 -10.71 16.56
N LYS A 182 -3.85 -10.16 15.35
CA LYS A 182 -4.60 -10.80 14.26
C LYS A 182 -4.00 -12.13 13.81
N ALA A 183 -2.67 -12.25 13.79
CA ALA A 183 -1.97 -13.48 13.41
C ALA A 183 -2.36 -14.63 14.34
N VAL A 184 -2.40 -14.40 15.65
CA VAL A 184 -2.84 -15.40 16.64
C VAL A 184 -4.35 -15.41 16.88
N GLY A 185 -5.15 -14.73 16.04
CA GLY A 185 -6.61 -14.77 16.12
C GLY A 185 -7.27 -13.93 17.22
N HIS A 186 -6.52 -13.04 17.88
CA HIS A 186 -7.12 -12.06 18.80
C HIS A 186 -7.95 -11.03 18.02
N PRO A 187 -9.05 -10.52 18.62
CA PRO A 187 -9.84 -9.45 18.01
C PRO A 187 -9.04 -8.14 17.93
N PRO A 188 -9.43 -7.23 17.02
CA PRO A 188 -8.87 -5.88 16.95
C PRO A 188 -9.02 -5.13 18.29
N ILE A 189 -8.06 -4.25 18.59
CA ILE A 189 -7.98 -3.49 19.85
C ILE A 189 -9.30 -2.74 20.13
N PHE A 190 -9.87 -2.08 19.11
CA PHE A 190 -11.11 -1.31 19.26
C PHE A 190 -12.37 -2.16 19.56
N ARG A 191 -12.31 -3.50 19.42
CA ARG A 191 -13.41 -4.43 19.74
C ARG A 191 -13.26 -5.13 21.09
N GLU A 192 -12.18 -4.87 21.82
CA GLU A 192 -11.89 -5.52 23.11
C GLU A 192 -12.79 -5.01 24.24
N LYS A 193 -13.29 -3.77 24.12
CA LYS A 193 -14.33 -3.22 25.01
C LYS A 193 -15.68 -3.91 24.75
N GLY A 194 -15.89 -5.10 25.32
CA GLY A 194 -17.21 -5.74 25.40
C GLY A 194 -17.32 -7.20 24.95
N ARG A 195 -16.22 -7.88 24.62
CA ARG A 195 -16.24 -9.34 24.41
C ARG A 195 -15.28 -10.04 25.36
N THR A 196 -15.83 -10.92 26.18
CA THR A 196 -15.06 -11.88 26.98
C THR A 196 -14.15 -12.72 26.08
N ARG A 197 -12.89 -12.91 26.50
CA ARG A 197 -11.88 -13.73 25.81
C ARG A 197 -12.47 -15.10 25.47
N THR A 198 -12.83 -15.34 24.21
CA THR A 198 -13.09 -16.71 23.73
C THR A 198 -11.76 -17.34 23.35
N ASN A 199 -11.05 -17.89 24.35
CA ASN A 199 -9.79 -18.65 24.32
C ASN A 199 -8.58 -18.00 23.60
N PRO A 200 -7.34 -18.13 24.13
CA PRO A 200 -6.12 -17.90 23.35
C PRO A 200 -6.11 -18.90 22.20
N ASP A 201 -6.51 -18.43 21.03
CA ASP A 201 -6.91 -19.30 19.95
C ASP A 201 -5.66 -19.57 19.11
N ASP A 202 -5.05 -20.76 19.23
CA ASP A 202 -3.89 -21.26 18.48
C ASP A 202 -4.16 -21.36 16.96
N LYS A 203 -4.67 -20.30 16.34
CA LYS A 203 -5.10 -20.24 14.95
C LYS A 203 -3.90 -20.22 14.02
N LEU A 204 -2.85 -19.49 14.39
CA LEU A 204 -1.58 -19.51 13.66
C LEU A 204 -0.91 -20.89 13.76
N ALA A 205 -0.78 -21.43 14.97
CA ALA A 205 -0.28 -22.79 15.17
C ALA A 205 -1.09 -23.83 14.37
N ARG A 206 -2.42 -23.76 14.40
CA ARG A 206 -3.29 -24.61 13.56
C ARG A 206 -3.07 -24.40 12.06
N ALA A 207 -2.81 -23.19 11.61
CA ALA A 207 -2.49 -22.92 10.21
C ALA A 207 -1.20 -23.64 9.81
N PHE A 208 -0.13 -23.51 10.59
CA PHE A 208 1.13 -24.24 10.33
C PHE A 208 0.97 -25.76 10.41
N MET A 209 0.25 -26.30 11.40
CA MET A 209 -0.01 -27.75 11.50
C MET A 209 -0.82 -28.31 10.33
N ARG A 210 -1.59 -27.48 9.62
CA ARG A 210 -2.35 -27.89 8.43
C ARG A 210 -1.52 -27.86 7.15
N MET A 211 -0.41 -27.14 7.10
CA MET A 211 0.44 -27.04 5.89
C MET A 211 0.86 -28.40 5.33
N PRO A 212 1.42 -29.34 6.12
CA PRO A 212 1.82 -30.64 5.58
C PRO A 212 0.66 -31.44 5.01
N LYS A 213 -0.55 -31.25 5.55
CA LYS A 213 -1.78 -31.96 5.16
C LYS A 213 -2.44 -31.39 3.90
N SER A 214 -2.10 -30.17 3.50
CA SER A 214 -2.63 -29.56 2.27
C SER A 214 -1.83 -29.95 1.02
N ARG A 215 -0.80 -30.78 1.17
CA ARG A 215 0.02 -31.24 0.04
C ARG A 215 -0.72 -32.32 -0.75
N PRO A 216 -0.46 -32.45 -2.07
CA PRO A 216 -1.04 -33.51 -2.90
C PRO A 216 -0.84 -34.92 -2.32
N GLN A 217 -1.86 -35.79 -2.45
CA GLN A 217 -1.89 -37.13 -1.83
C GLN A 217 -0.76 -38.06 -2.30
N ASP A 218 -0.27 -37.88 -3.52
CA ASP A 218 0.88 -38.58 -4.10
C ASP A 218 2.22 -38.21 -3.44
N LYS A 219 2.25 -37.15 -2.62
CA LYS A 219 3.45 -36.62 -1.95
C LYS A 219 3.36 -36.73 -0.42
N TRP A 220 3.10 -37.92 0.11
CA TRP A 220 2.80 -38.10 1.54
C TRP A 220 3.95 -37.71 2.50
N LYS A 221 5.22 -37.80 2.09
CA LYS A 221 6.35 -37.36 2.93
C LYS A 221 6.67 -35.88 2.70
N PRO A 222 6.61 -35.01 3.73
CA PRO A 222 7.01 -33.61 3.61
C PRO A 222 8.51 -33.46 3.37
N PRO A 223 8.96 -32.54 2.50
CA PRO A 223 10.35 -32.15 2.42
C PRO A 223 10.86 -31.70 3.80
N ALA A 224 12.14 -31.92 4.08
CA ALA A 224 12.75 -31.46 5.33
C ALA A 224 12.52 -29.95 5.57
N LEU A 225 12.57 -29.17 4.49
CA LEU A 225 12.28 -27.73 4.49
C LEU A 225 10.85 -27.41 4.95
N CYS A 226 9.85 -28.22 4.58
CA CYS A 226 8.47 -28.03 5.03
C CYS A 226 8.33 -28.27 6.53
N ASN A 227 8.97 -29.33 7.05
CA ASN A 227 8.98 -29.60 8.49
C ASN A 227 9.68 -28.47 9.26
N GLU A 228 10.78 -27.94 8.72
CA GLU A 228 11.50 -26.81 9.31
C GLU A 228 10.63 -25.53 9.30
N LEU A 229 9.95 -25.23 8.19
CA LEU A 229 9.01 -24.11 8.11
C LEU A 229 7.93 -24.21 9.19
N VAL A 230 7.31 -25.39 9.35
CA VAL A 230 6.29 -25.63 10.38
C VAL A 230 6.88 -25.46 11.77
N ARG A 231 8.06 -26.02 12.05
CA ARG A 231 8.74 -25.90 13.35
C ARG A 231 9.02 -24.43 13.71
N ARG A 232 9.57 -23.65 12.77
CA ARG A 232 9.80 -22.21 12.96
C ARG A 232 8.50 -21.45 13.17
N GLY A 233 7.45 -21.78 12.42
CA GLY A 233 6.12 -21.19 12.57
C GLY A 233 5.46 -21.46 13.92
N LEU A 234 5.60 -22.68 14.46
CA LEU A 234 5.11 -23.04 15.79
C LEU A 234 5.91 -22.32 16.89
N SER A 235 7.24 -22.24 16.76
CA SER A 235 8.07 -21.48 17.69
C SER A 235 7.70 -19.99 17.67
N LEU A 236 7.43 -19.42 16.50
CA LEU A 236 6.94 -18.05 16.36
C LEU A 236 5.59 -17.86 17.08
N ASN A 237 4.62 -18.76 16.93
CA ASN A 237 3.33 -18.68 17.62
C ASN A 237 3.50 -18.50 19.14
N VAL A 238 4.40 -19.27 19.76
CA VAL A 238 4.70 -19.15 21.20
C VAL A 238 5.24 -17.76 21.54
N LYS A 239 6.18 -17.24 20.75
CA LYS A 239 6.75 -15.89 20.95
C LYS A 239 5.70 -14.79 20.78
N LEU A 240 4.80 -14.92 19.80
CA LEU A 240 3.72 -13.96 19.57
C LEU A 240 2.74 -13.94 20.75
N LEU A 241 2.35 -15.10 21.27
CA LEU A 241 1.48 -15.20 22.44
C LEU A 241 2.15 -14.59 23.69
N ALA A 242 3.43 -14.90 23.92
CA ALA A 242 4.20 -14.33 25.03
C ALA A 242 4.28 -12.79 24.96
N LEU A 243 4.46 -12.21 23.77
CA LEU A 243 4.43 -10.76 23.57
C LEU A 243 3.08 -10.15 24.00
N LEU A 244 1.97 -10.80 23.62
CA LEU A 244 0.64 -10.31 23.96
C LEU A 244 0.30 -10.43 25.45
N GLU A 245 0.96 -11.36 26.15
CA GLU A 245 0.87 -11.49 27.60
C GLU A 245 1.75 -10.47 28.33
N SER A 246 2.89 -10.09 27.72
CA SER A 246 3.85 -9.18 28.35
C SER A 246 3.58 -7.69 28.12
N LEU A 247 2.80 -7.32 27.11
CA LEU A 247 2.56 -5.92 26.74
C LEU A 247 1.08 -5.55 26.69
N THR A 248 0.75 -4.44 27.34
CA THR A 248 -0.56 -3.79 27.29
C THR A 248 -0.64 -2.79 26.13
N VAL A 249 -1.87 -2.43 25.72
CA VAL A 249 -2.08 -1.43 24.65
C VAL A 249 -1.51 -0.08 25.04
N ASP A 250 -1.64 0.34 26.29
CA ASP A 250 -1.15 1.63 26.78
C ASP A 250 0.39 1.72 26.69
N GLU A 251 1.10 0.64 27.00
CA GLU A 251 2.55 0.56 26.83
C GLU A 251 2.96 0.66 25.35
N ILE A 252 2.18 0.03 24.45
CA ILE A 252 2.39 0.19 23.00
C ILE A 252 2.18 1.64 22.55
N GLU A 253 1.16 2.33 23.07
CA GLU A 253 0.90 3.73 22.74
C GLU A 253 2.02 4.65 23.22
N GLN A 254 2.51 4.45 24.46
CA GLN A 254 3.63 5.20 25.02
C GLN A 254 4.94 4.96 24.26
N GLY A 255 5.15 3.75 23.76
CA GLY A 255 6.26 3.46 22.85
C GLY A 255 7.65 3.53 23.49
N SER A 256 7.79 3.04 24.72
CA SER A 256 9.09 2.97 25.42
C SER A 256 10.12 2.14 24.63
N ASP A 257 11.42 2.37 24.85
CA ASP A 257 12.48 1.64 24.15
C ASP A 257 12.38 0.12 24.34
N HIS A 258 11.91 -0.33 25.51
CA HIS A 258 11.69 -1.75 25.78
C HIS A 258 10.63 -2.33 24.84
N VAL A 259 9.50 -1.63 24.68
CA VAL A 259 8.42 -2.02 23.76
C VAL A 259 8.94 -2.07 22.33
N VAL A 260 9.67 -1.04 21.89
CA VAL A 260 10.24 -0.99 20.53
C VAL A 260 11.14 -2.19 20.29
N ARG A 261 12.05 -2.51 21.21
CA ARG A 261 12.94 -3.69 21.10
C ARG A 261 12.20 -5.02 21.03
N GLN A 262 11.11 -5.18 21.80
CA GLN A 262 10.30 -6.40 21.73
C GLN A 262 9.62 -6.53 20.36
N LEU A 263 9.03 -5.44 19.85
CA LEU A 263 8.39 -5.43 18.53
C LEU A 263 9.39 -5.64 17.40
N GLU A 264 10.60 -5.08 17.50
CA GLU A 264 11.69 -5.34 16.57
C GLU A 264 12.03 -6.83 16.49
N THR A 265 12.18 -7.47 17.65
CA THR A 265 12.50 -8.90 17.76
C THR A 265 11.42 -9.73 17.07
N ILE A 266 10.15 -9.44 17.35
CA ILE A 266 9.01 -10.16 16.76
C ILE A 266 8.91 -9.94 15.25
N ALA A 267 9.13 -8.72 14.76
CA ALA A 267 9.09 -8.46 13.33
C ALA A 267 10.26 -9.14 12.59
N ARG A 268 11.46 -9.20 13.18
CA ARG A 268 12.58 -10.01 12.62
C ARG A 268 12.27 -11.50 12.63
N ASP A 269 11.70 -12.02 13.71
CA ASP A 269 11.28 -13.44 13.78
C ASP A 269 10.22 -13.76 12.72
N CYS A 270 9.22 -12.90 12.53
CA CYS A 270 8.25 -13.03 11.44
C CYS A 270 8.92 -13.07 10.07
N PHE A 271 9.89 -12.18 9.82
CA PHE A 271 10.66 -12.16 8.59
C PHE A 271 11.45 -13.46 8.37
N ASN A 272 12.10 -13.99 9.41
CA ASN A 272 12.88 -15.23 9.33
C ASN A 272 12.00 -16.48 9.13
N VAL A 273 10.75 -16.47 9.58
CA VAL A 273 9.80 -17.56 9.26
C VAL A 273 9.36 -17.50 7.79
N THR A 274 9.13 -16.29 7.29
CA THR A 274 8.56 -16.05 5.94
C THR A 274 9.60 -15.93 4.85
N THR A 275 10.88 -15.95 5.20
CA THR A 275 11.98 -15.92 4.24
C THR A 275 13.05 -16.91 4.66
N ASP A 276 13.94 -17.27 3.74
CA ASP A 276 15.22 -17.89 4.13
C ASP A 276 16.24 -16.81 4.48
N ASN A 277 16.06 -16.13 5.62
CA ASN A 277 16.89 -14.99 6.05
C ASN A 277 17.04 -13.91 4.97
N GLY A 278 15.95 -13.65 4.23
CA GLY A 278 15.92 -12.70 3.11
C GLY A 278 16.45 -13.21 1.76
N ARG A 279 16.96 -14.44 1.67
CA ARG A 279 17.45 -15.03 0.40
C ARG A 279 16.34 -15.41 -0.55
N VAL A 280 15.29 -16.05 0.00
CA VAL A 280 14.16 -16.58 -0.78
C VAL A 280 12.86 -15.90 -0.32
N PRO A 281 12.08 -15.29 -1.23
CA PRO A 281 10.76 -14.73 -0.91
C PRO A 281 9.78 -15.81 -0.44
N PHE A 282 8.81 -15.44 0.39
CA PHE A 282 7.91 -16.43 1.00
C PHE A 282 7.15 -17.30 -0.02
N LYS A 283 6.71 -16.68 -1.12
CA LYS A 283 6.06 -17.38 -2.23
C LYS A 283 6.91 -18.53 -2.77
N HIS A 284 8.22 -18.32 -2.90
CA HIS A 284 9.15 -19.33 -3.41
C HIS A 284 9.43 -20.39 -2.34
N LEU A 285 9.61 -19.98 -1.08
CA LEU A 285 9.76 -20.91 0.04
C LEU A 285 8.56 -21.86 0.18
N LEU A 286 7.34 -21.36 -0.01
CA LEU A 286 6.12 -22.18 -0.06
C LEU A 286 6.15 -23.15 -1.25
N GLY A 287 6.58 -22.70 -2.43
CA GLY A 287 6.76 -23.54 -3.61
C GLY A 287 7.79 -24.66 -3.41
N GLU A 288 8.93 -24.36 -2.77
CA GLU A 288 9.96 -25.35 -2.41
C GLU A 288 9.46 -26.35 -1.35
N CYS A 289 8.49 -25.94 -0.53
CA CYS A 289 7.76 -26.84 0.37
C CYS A 289 6.64 -27.64 -0.33
N GLU A 290 6.46 -27.46 -1.65
CA GLU A 290 5.39 -28.04 -2.47
C GLU A 290 3.99 -27.65 -1.97
N LEU A 291 3.86 -26.41 -1.49
CA LEU A 291 2.61 -25.83 -1.03
C LEU A 291 2.06 -24.85 -2.07
N ASP A 292 0.73 -24.77 -2.18
CA ASP A 292 0.08 -23.72 -2.96
C ASP A 292 0.30 -22.36 -2.29
N ALA A 293 1.22 -21.58 -2.86
CA ALA A 293 1.55 -20.26 -2.34
C ALA A 293 0.34 -19.31 -2.35
N GLY A 294 -0.56 -19.42 -3.34
CA GLY A 294 -1.78 -18.61 -3.42
C GLY A 294 -2.74 -18.92 -2.27
N LEU A 295 -2.90 -20.18 -1.91
CA LEU A 295 -3.69 -20.59 -0.74
C LEU A 295 -3.13 -20.01 0.56
N TRP A 296 -1.82 -20.17 0.79
CA TRP A 296 -1.21 -19.85 2.08
C TRP A 296 -0.95 -18.35 2.27
N LEU A 297 -0.62 -17.60 1.22
CA LEU A 297 -0.51 -16.13 1.31
C LEU A 297 -1.87 -15.46 1.54
N ARG A 298 -2.98 -16.10 1.14
CA ARG A 298 -4.35 -15.65 1.44
C ARG A 298 -4.85 -16.08 2.82
N ASN A 299 -4.16 -17.01 3.49
CA ASN A 299 -4.52 -17.39 4.83
C ASN A 299 -4.32 -16.18 5.76
N LYS A 300 -5.41 -15.72 6.37
CA LYS A 300 -5.42 -14.49 7.17
C LYS A 300 -4.42 -14.46 8.32
N TYR A 301 -3.99 -15.62 8.84
CA TYR A 301 -3.04 -15.69 9.95
C TYR A 301 -1.60 -15.62 9.43
N ILE A 302 -1.31 -16.42 8.40
CA ILE A 302 0.00 -16.48 7.74
C ILE A 302 0.32 -15.15 7.04
N GLY A 303 -0.67 -14.55 6.37
CA GLY A 303 -0.51 -13.23 5.74
C GLY A 303 -0.21 -12.12 6.73
N GLU A 304 -0.67 -12.18 7.98
CA GLU A 304 -0.26 -11.18 8.99
C GLU A 304 1.17 -11.41 9.49
N VAL A 305 1.67 -12.64 9.51
CA VAL A 305 3.09 -12.91 9.78
C VAL A 305 3.95 -12.31 8.67
N GLU A 306 3.62 -12.56 7.40
CA GLU A 306 4.34 -11.98 6.26
C GLU A 306 4.36 -10.46 6.30
N LYS A 307 3.19 -9.83 6.53
CA LYS A 307 3.10 -8.37 6.61
C LYS A 307 3.84 -7.79 7.82
N THR A 308 3.95 -8.55 8.92
CA THR A 308 4.74 -8.15 10.09
C THR A 308 6.24 -8.25 9.81
N GLY A 309 6.68 -9.32 9.13
CA GLY A 309 8.06 -9.46 8.68
C GLY A 309 8.47 -8.41 7.63
N ALA A 310 7.52 -7.90 6.86
CA ALA A 310 7.77 -6.89 5.83
C ALA A 310 8.41 -5.60 6.37
N TYR A 311 8.20 -5.22 7.64
CA TYR A 311 8.83 -4.02 8.22
C TYR A 311 10.36 -4.13 8.28
N TRP A 312 10.89 -5.32 8.57
CA TRP A 312 12.34 -5.57 8.50
C TRP A 312 12.85 -5.52 7.06
N ARG A 313 12.12 -6.17 6.14
CA ARG A 313 12.42 -6.09 4.69
C ARG A 313 12.47 -4.65 4.19
N MET A 314 11.56 -3.79 4.65
CA MET A 314 11.50 -2.38 4.28
C MET A 314 12.75 -1.63 4.73
N ALA A 315 13.20 -1.84 5.97
CA ALA A 315 14.45 -1.27 6.45
C ALA A 315 15.63 -1.67 5.53
N MET A 316 15.76 -2.98 5.24
CA MET A 316 16.80 -3.47 4.32
C MET A 316 16.67 -2.86 2.92
N SER A 317 15.45 -2.75 2.39
CA SER A 317 15.18 -2.23 1.05
C SER A 317 15.53 -0.75 0.94
N ILE A 318 15.13 0.07 1.91
CA ILE A 318 15.46 1.50 1.96
C ILE A 318 16.99 1.69 2.04
N CYS A 319 17.68 0.96 2.92
CA CYS A 319 19.15 1.03 3.01
C CYS A 319 19.83 0.67 1.69
N ARG A 320 19.42 -0.43 1.07
CA ARG A 320 19.97 -0.92 -0.19
C ARG A 320 19.73 0.08 -1.32
N ILE A 321 18.51 0.59 -1.44
CA ILE A 321 18.12 1.55 -2.49
C ILE A 321 18.87 2.87 -2.31
N HIS A 322 18.93 3.41 -1.08
CA HIS A 322 19.67 4.63 -0.78
C HIS A 322 21.14 4.50 -1.18
N ARG A 323 21.77 3.36 -0.85
CA ARG A 323 23.16 3.08 -1.24
C ARG A 323 23.32 2.96 -2.74
N GLN A 324 22.43 2.25 -3.42
CA GLN A 324 22.48 2.08 -4.87
C GLN A 324 22.37 3.43 -5.59
N ILE A 325 21.43 4.28 -5.16
CA ILE A 325 21.25 5.63 -5.68
C ILE A 325 22.49 6.48 -5.40
N SER A 326 22.99 6.45 -4.16
CA SER A 326 24.15 7.27 -3.77
C SER A 326 25.45 6.84 -4.47
N GLY A 327 25.66 5.54 -4.64
CA GLY A 327 26.85 4.98 -5.28
C GLY A 327 26.89 5.18 -6.80
N ALA A 328 25.73 5.38 -7.44
CA ALA A 328 25.64 5.69 -8.87
C ALA A 328 25.93 7.17 -9.19
N ARG A 329 26.15 8.01 -8.17
CA ARG A 329 26.30 9.47 -8.31
C ARG A 329 27.75 9.91 -8.06
N PRO A 330 28.19 11.03 -8.69
CA PRO A 330 29.43 11.70 -8.31
C PRO A 330 29.48 12.05 -6.81
N LYS A 331 30.65 11.88 -6.19
CA LYS A 331 30.84 12.04 -4.73
C LYS A 331 30.75 13.49 -4.25
N ASP A 332 30.91 14.44 -5.14
CA ASP A 332 30.83 15.88 -4.91
C ASP A 332 29.37 16.38 -4.86
N LEU A 333 28.41 15.57 -5.33
CA LEU A 333 27.00 15.93 -5.23
C LEU A 333 26.47 15.74 -3.80
N PRO A 334 25.58 16.64 -3.32
CA PRO A 334 24.94 16.49 -2.03
C PRO A 334 24.10 15.20 -1.96
N PRO A 335 23.82 14.66 -0.76
CA PRO A 335 22.95 13.50 -0.60
C PRO A 335 21.58 13.69 -1.27
N VAL A 336 21.03 12.62 -1.83
CA VAL A 336 19.69 12.66 -2.44
C VAL A 336 18.66 12.98 -1.38
N LYS A 337 18.01 14.13 -1.53
CA LYS A 337 16.92 14.57 -0.64
C LYS A 337 15.63 13.83 -1.00
N LEU A 338 14.87 13.43 0.02
CA LEU A 338 13.50 12.96 -0.13
C LEU A 338 12.55 14.05 0.37
N GLU A 339 11.91 14.76 -0.56
CA GLU A 339 10.82 15.68 -0.26
C GLU A 339 9.54 14.87 -0.12
N ILE A 340 8.75 15.11 0.92
CA ILE A 340 7.53 14.36 1.19
C ILE A 340 6.36 15.32 1.20
N GLU A 341 5.39 15.09 0.34
CA GLU A 341 4.19 15.92 0.24
C GLU A 341 2.90 15.12 0.39
N GLY A 342 1.93 15.75 1.05
CA GLY A 342 0.60 15.19 1.26
C GLY A 342 -0.36 15.76 0.23
N VAL A 343 -1.05 14.89 -0.51
CA VAL A 343 -2.19 15.28 -1.34
C VAL A 343 -3.33 15.69 -0.41
N GLN A 344 -3.94 16.82 -0.74
CA GLN A 344 -5.09 17.34 -0.02
C GLN A 344 -6.29 16.40 -0.22
N PRO A 345 -6.90 15.89 0.86
CA PRO A 345 -7.99 14.93 0.76
C PRO A 345 -9.29 15.60 0.34
N TYR A 346 -10.14 14.82 -0.31
CA TYR A 346 -11.51 15.23 -0.62
C TYR A 346 -12.40 15.22 0.62
N VAL A 347 -13.49 15.98 0.56
CA VAL A 347 -14.61 15.88 1.50
C VAL A 347 -15.20 14.47 1.44
N SER A 348 -15.51 13.89 2.59
CA SER A 348 -16.21 12.60 2.67
C SER A 348 -17.72 12.81 2.58
N VAL A 349 -18.43 11.82 2.04
CA VAL A 349 -19.89 11.84 1.92
C VAL A 349 -20.49 10.74 2.75
N ILE A 350 -21.56 11.06 3.49
CA ILE A 350 -22.27 10.09 4.31
C ILE A 350 -23.23 9.30 3.41
N ASN A 351 -23.10 7.97 3.41
CA ASN A 351 -23.98 7.09 2.64
C ASN A 351 -24.88 6.27 3.53
N GLU A 352 -26.17 6.30 3.17
CA GLU A 352 -27.19 5.38 3.64
C GLU A 352 -27.74 4.58 2.45
N PRO A 353 -27.91 3.26 2.55
CA PRO A 353 -27.44 2.36 3.62
C PRO A 353 -26.04 1.79 3.30
N SER A 354 -25.15 1.73 4.29
CA SER A 354 -24.03 0.76 4.21
C SER A 354 -24.58 -0.66 4.28
N ILE A 355 -23.77 -1.68 3.94
CA ILE A 355 -24.12 -3.11 4.11
C ILE A 355 -24.60 -3.42 5.54
N GLN A 356 -24.21 -2.61 6.53
CA GLN A 356 -24.56 -2.76 7.94
C GLN A 356 -25.77 -1.91 8.36
N GLY A 357 -26.47 -1.27 7.41
CA GLY A 357 -27.64 -0.41 7.66
C GLY A 357 -27.32 0.87 8.42
N ARG A 358 -26.03 1.24 8.53
CA ARG A 358 -25.58 2.43 9.27
C ARG A 358 -25.04 3.49 8.31
N PRO A 359 -25.29 4.79 8.57
CA PRO A 359 -24.62 5.86 7.85
C PRO A 359 -23.11 5.73 8.05
N MET A 360 -22.34 5.73 6.98
CA MET A 360 -20.87 5.71 7.07
C MET A 360 -20.24 6.77 6.16
N PRO A 361 -19.17 7.44 6.61
CA PRO A 361 -18.41 8.34 5.75
C PRO A 361 -17.72 7.51 4.67
N CYS A 362 -17.88 7.96 3.44
CA CYS A 362 -17.29 7.36 2.27
C CYS A 362 -16.22 8.33 1.75
N TYR A 363 -15.06 7.81 1.37
CA TYR A 363 -13.90 8.59 0.96
C TYR A 363 -13.48 8.27 -0.46
N VAL A 364 -13.09 9.29 -1.22
CA VAL A 364 -12.33 9.09 -2.46
C VAL A 364 -11.08 8.30 -2.10
N HIS A 365 -10.85 7.17 -2.74
CA HIS A 365 -9.72 6.31 -2.42
C HIS A 365 -8.39 7.00 -2.70
N ALA A 366 -7.38 6.75 -1.86
CA ALA A 366 -6.07 7.38 -1.93
C ALA A 366 -5.43 7.28 -3.34
N GLU A 367 -5.61 6.15 -4.02
CA GLU A 367 -5.13 5.94 -5.38
C GLU A 367 -5.72 6.95 -6.37
N VAL A 368 -7.03 7.19 -6.28
CA VAL A 368 -7.77 8.14 -7.14
C VAL A 368 -7.39 9.59 -6.78
N GLN A 369 -7.23 9.90 -5.49
CA GLN A 369 -6.78 11.22 -5.06
C GLN A 369 -5.40 11.55 -5.65
N LEU A 370 -4.48 10.58 -5.61
CA LEU A 370 -3.11 10.75 -6.06
C LEU A 370 -3.02 10.99 -7.57
N ILE A 371 -3.66 10.14 -8.38
CA ILE A 371 -3.63 10.29 -9.84
C ILE A 371 -4.34 11.56 -10.30
N THR A 372 -5.44 11.94 -9.65
CA THR A 372 -6.13 13.21 -9.91
C THR A 372 -5.21 14.40 -9.66
N HIS A 373 -4.49 14.38 -8.53
CA HIS A 373 -3.55 15.43 -8.18
C HIS A 373 -2.42 15.56 -9.20
N LEU A 374 -1.85 14.43 -9.64
CA LEU A 374 -0.81 14.43 -10.68
C LEU A 374 -1.34 15.00 -12.00
N ALA A 375 -2.51 14.56 -12.46
CA ALA A 375 -3.14 15.07 -13.67
C ALA A 375 -3.36 16.59 -13.62
N GLN A 376 -3.81 17.11 -12.47
CA GLN A 376 -3.99 18.55 -12.27
C GLN A 376 -2.67 19.32 -12.28
N GLN A 377 -1.60 18.76 -11.72
CA GLN A 377 -0.27 19.39 -11.77
C GLN A 377 0.27 19.44 -13.19
N GLU A 378 0.10 18.37 -13.96
CA GLU A 378 0.56 18.29 -15.35
C GLU A 378 -0.11 19.37 -16.21
N ALA A 379 -1.42 19.50 -16.10
CA ALA A 379 -2.18 20.54 -16.80
C ALA A 379 -1.72 21.98 -16.43
N ARG A 380 -1.22 22.19 -15.21
CA ARG A 380 -0.64 23.48 -14.78
C ARG A 380 0.77 23.68 -15.33
N ARG A 381 1.62 22.65 -15.29
CA ARG A 381 3.01 22.70 -15.78
C ARG A 381 3.10 22.95 -17.28
N GLU A 382 2.17 22.42 -18.07
CA GLU A 382 2.09 22.70 -19.51
C GLU A 382 1.85 24.19 -19.84
N PHE A 383 1.31 24.95 -18.88
CA PHE A 383 1.03 26.37 -19.02
C PHE A 383 2.18 27.28 -18.51
N GLU A 384 3.06 26.74 -17.64
CA GLU A 384 4.15 27.47 -16.98
C GLU A 384 5.53 27.09 -17.55
N VAL A 385 5.75 27.31 -18.84
CA VAL A 385 7.11 27.22 -19.41
C VAL A 385 7.78 28.58 -19.31
N SER A 386 8.35 28.89 -18.15
CA SER A 386 9.25 30.03 -17.96
C SER A 386 10.65 29.57 -17.58
N SER A 387 11.62 30.14 -18.28
CA SER A 387 13.05 29.83 -18.21
C SER A 387 13.65 30.18 -16.85
N THR A 388 14.04 29.18 -16.05
CA THR A 388 15.20 29.28 -15.15
C THR A 388 15.56 27.87 -14.62
N GLN A 389 16.87 27.58 -14.63
CA GLN A 389 17.55 26.36 -14.13
C GLN A 389 16.85 25.01 -14.41
N LYS A 390 17.37 24.29 -15.42
CA LYS A 390 16.82 23.04 -15.99
C LYS A 390 16.91 21.84 -15.03
N VAL A 391 16.15 21.85 -13.94
CA VAL A 391 15.85 20.62 -13.18
C VAL A 391 14.86 19.81 -14.01
N ILE A 392 15.26 18.61 -14.40
CA ILE A 392 14.42 17.70 -15.15
C ILE A 392 13.60 16.90 -14.14
N THR A 393 12.28 17.06 -14.18
CA THR A 393 11.36 16.34 -13.30
C THR A 393 10.62 15.29 -14.11
N ARG A 394 10.67 14.02 -13.69
CA ARG A 394 9.96 12.92 -14.37
C ARG A 394 8.73 12.49 -13.62
N ARG A 395 7.68 12.18 -14.38
CA ARG A 395 6.38 11.79 -13.83
C ARG A 395 6.50 10.43 -13.11
N PRO A 396 5.75 10.18 -12.04
CA PRO A 396 5.72 8.86 -11.44
C PRO A 396 5.18 7.81 -12.42
N ARG A 397 5.85 6.68 -12.52
CA ARG A 397 5.41 5.50 -13.29
C ARG A 397 4.67 4.50 -12.44
N ILE A 398 4.77 4.56 -11.10
CA ILE A 398 4.13 3.59 -10.21
C ILE A 398 3.28 4.28 -9.15
N ILE A 399 2.07 3.75 -8.92
CA ILE A 399 1.28 4.02 -7.71
C ILE A 399 1.35 2.80 -6.80
N GLY A 400 2.04 2.95 -5.67
CA GLY A 400 2.04 1.97 -4.58
C GLY A 400 0.90 2.25 -3.59
N ALA A 401 0.39 1.21 -2.95
CA ALA A 401 -0.70 1.35 -1.97
C ALA A 401 -0.51 0.44 -0.76
N SER A 402 -0.93 0.90 0.42
CA SER A 402 -0.82 0.12 1.66
C SER A 402 -1.81 -1.03 1.78
N LYS A 403 -2.79 -1.07 0.88
CA LYS A 403 -3.71 -2.18 0.62
C LYS A 403 -3.87 -2.31 -0.89
N SER A 404 -4.17 -3.51 -1.35
CA SER A 404 -4.53 -3.73 -2.76
C SER A 404 -5.71 -2.83 -3.15
N ALA A 405 -5.68 -2.34 -4.38
CA ALA A 405 -6.74 -1.50 -4.92
C ALA A 405 -8.07 -2.25 -4.99
N CYS A 406 -9.19 -1.52 -4.84
CA CYS A 406 -10.49 -2.07 -5.16
C CYS A 406 -10.69 -2.19 -6.66
N PHE A 407 -11.71 -2.93 -7.10
CA PHE A 407 -11.99 -3.12 -8.52
C PHE A 407 -12.17 -1.78 -9.26
N LEU A 408 -12.87 -0.80 -8.67
CA LEU A 408 -13.08 0.51 -9.31
C LEU A 408 -11.79 1.31 -9.44
N CYS A 409 -10.93 1.33 -8.42
CA CYS A 409 -9.63 2.01 -8.50
C CYS A 409 -8.73 1.37 -9.55
N PHE A 410 -8.71 0.03 -9.58
CA PHE A 410 -7.97 -0.72 -10.58
C PHE A 410 -8.46 -0.40 -11.99
N LEU A 411 -9.79 -0.49 -12.23
CA LEU A 411 -10.40 -0.19 -13.52
C LEU A 411 -10.09 1.24 -13.96
N PHE A 412 -10.28 2.21 -13.07
CA PHE A 412 -10.01 3.61 -13.34
C PHE A 412 -8.56 3.88 -13.72
N LEU A 413 -7.60 3.36 -12.95
CA LEU A 413 -6.18 3.53 -13.26
C LEU A 413 -5.81 2.83 -14.57
N SER A 414 -6.42 1.67 -14.85
CA SER A 414 -6.22 0.95 -16.11
C SER A 414 -6.72 1.77 -17.31
N CYS A 415 -7.87 2.42 -17.18
CA CYS A 415 -8.45 3.26 -18.24
C CYS A 415 -7.74 4.62 -18.38
N TYR A 416 -7.31 5.23 -17.28
CA TYR A 416 -6.64 6.55 -17.30
C TYR A 416 -5.30 6.47 -18.05
N GLY A 417 -4.57 5.36 -17.93
CA GLY A 417 -3.22 5.21 -18.48
C GLY A 417 -2.17 6.02 -17.72
N GLY A 418 -0.89 5.80 -17.99
CA GLY A 418 0.21 6.45 -17.25
C GLY A 418 0.87 5.52 -16.23
N PRO A 419 0.63 5.64 -14.90
CA PRO A 419 1.26 4.76 -13.93
C PRO A 419 0.81 3.30 -14.03
N GLU A 420 1.70 2.36 -13.69
CA GLU A 420 1.37 0.95 -13.53
C GLU A 420 0.30 0.78 -12.45
N THR A 421 -0.72 -0.01 -12.77
CA THR A 421 -1.85 -0.27 -11.88
C THR A 421 -1.38 -1.05 -10.65
N PRO A 422 -1.75 -0.61 -9.42
CA PRO A 422 -1.45 -1.36 -8.21
C PRO A 422 -2.13 -2.72 -8.24
N ALA A 423 -1.58 -3.67 -7.48
CA ALA A 423 -2.23 -4.96 -7.25
C ALA A 423 -3.66 -4.74 -6.74
N THR A 424 -4.63 -5.46 -7.31
CA THR A 424 -6.05 -5.34 -6.96
C THR A 424 -6.48 -6.50 -6.08
N HIS A 425 -7.42 -6.27 -5.15
CA HIS A 425 -8.16 -7.36 -4.51
C HIS A 425 -9.44 -7.70 -5.28
N GLY A 426 -9.74 -6.96 -6.35
CA GLY A 426 -10.80 -7.23 -7.32
C GLY A 426 -12.23 -7.19 -6.76
N ARG A 427 -12.41 -6.64 -5.56
CA ARG A 427 -13.73 -6.51 -4.93
C ARG A 427 -14.37 -5.16 -5.21
N LEU A 428 -15.68 -5.19 -5.41
CA LEU A 428 -16.56 -4.03 -5.35
C LEU A 428 -17.02 -3.85 -3.91
N LEU A 429 -16.51 -2.82 -3.27
CA LEU A 429 -16.99 -2.43 -1.95
C LEU A 429 -18.23 -1.56 -2.14
N ARG A 430 -19.42 -2.05 -1.74
CA ARG A 430 -20.71 -1.36 -1.95
C ARG A 430 -20.74 0.08 -1.41
N THR A 431 -19.93 0.38 -0.41
CA THR A 431 -19.78 1.71 0.20
C THR A 431 -19.21 2.78 -0.77
N TYR A 432 -18.50 2.38 -1.83
CA TYR A 432 -17.63 3.27 -2.62
C TYR A 432 -18.12 3.59 -4.03
N VAL A 433 -19.22 2.95 -4.46
CA VAL A 433 -19.85 3.19 -5.76
C VAL A 433 -20.23 4.68 -5.95
N ARG A 434 -20.57 5.36 -4.85
CA ARG A 434 -20.96 6.78 -4.83
C ARG A 434 -19.81 7.79 -5.06
N LEU A 435 -18.56 7.47 -4.71
CA LEU A 435 -17.48 8.46 -4.81
C LEU A 435 -16.76 8.42 -6.14
N PHE A 436 -16.74 7.26 -6.77
CA PHE A 436 -16.33 7.16 -8.16
C PHE A 436 -17.24 7.99 -9.06
N SER A 437 -18.52 8.04 -8.72
CA SER A 437 -19.53 8.79 -9.45
C SER A 437 -19.51 10.29 -9.13
N GLU A 438 -19.15 10.68 -7.90
CA GLU A 438 -19.06 12.09 -7.52
C GLU A 438 -17.70 12.75 -7.85
N CYS A 439 -16.62 11.96 -8.06
CA CYS A 439 -15.31 12.43 -8.51
C CYS A 439 -15.38 12.84 -9.99
N ILE A 440 -15.90 14.04 -10.23
CA ILE A 440 -15.95 14.64 -11.55
C ILE A 440 -14.54 15.12 -11.88
N LEU A 441 -13.71 14.28 -12.48
CA LEU A 441 -12.45 14.70 -13.06
C LEU A 441 -12.71 15.55 -14.29
N ARG A 442 -12.05 16.72 -14.38
CA ARG A 442 -11.88 17.38 -15.67
C ARG A 442 -10.91 16.52 -16.48
N TRP A 443 -11.42 15.79 -17.47
CA TRP A 443 -10.59 15.19 -18.52
C TRP A 443 -10.21 16.32 -19.49
N SER A 444 -9.32 17.22 -19.05
CA SER A 444 -8.73 18.25 -19.92
C SER A 444 -7.39 17.76 -20.42
N GLY A 445 -7.44 16.81 -21.33
CA GLY A 445 -6.29 16.35 -22.10
C GLY A 445 -6.86 15.48 -23.20
N TYR A 446 -6.69 15.91 -24.45
CA TYR A 446 -7.17 15.30 -25.69
C TYR A 446 -8.57 15.73 -26.12
N GLY A 447 -8.59 16.46 -27.23
CA GLY A 447 -9.78 17.12 -27.78
C GLY A 447 -10.82 16.12 -28.27
N GLU A 448 -12.09 16.47 -28.03
CA GLU A 448 -13.36 16.16 -28.72
C GLU A 448 -13.63 14.79 -29.39
N ASN A 449 -12.69 13.85 -29.47
CA ASN A 449 -12.83 12.63 -30.27
C ASN A 449 -12.18 11.42 -29.58
N THR A 450 -12.71 10.96 -28.46
CA THR A 450 -12.56 9.55 -28.02
C THR A 450 -13.58 9.28 -26.91
N VAL A 451 -14.64 8.55 -27.28
CA VAL A 451 -15.74 8.06 -26.44
C VAL A 451 -15.45 6.62 -26.04
#